data_AF-A0A842X1Q0-F1
#
_entry.id   AF-A0A842X1Q0-F1
#
_cell.length_a   1.000
_cell.length_b   1.000
_cell.length_c   1.000
_cell.angle_alpha   90.00
_cell.angle_beta   90.00
_cell.angle_gamma   90.00
#
_symmetry.space_group_name_H-M   'P 1'
#
loop_
_entity.id
_entity.type
_entity.pdbx_description
1 polymer ?
#
loop_
_entity_poly.entity_id
_entity_poly.type
_entity_poly.pdbx_seq_one_letter_code
_entity_poly.pdbx_strand_id
1 'polypeptide(L)'
;MIFKCRNCGNTSADIDMVLDGACPCGCTSFQLVEQEPIGMTSGLPTKEMIRQDLHNWIDVNLDALTPDQVYNIRVRFETEE
;
A
#
# COMPACT_ATOMS: atom_id res chain seq x y z
N MET A 1 10.37 -7.61 -3.63
CA MET A 1 9.97 -9.02 -3.44
C MET A 1 11.11 -9.74 -2.74
N ILE A 2 10.86 -10.37 -1.60
CA ILE A 2 11.90 -11.10 -0.85
C ILE A 2 11.45 -12.56 -0.72
N PHE A 3 12.35 -13.48 -1.00
CA PHE A 3 12.15 -14.92 -0.89
C PHE A 3 12.84 -15.45 0.35
N LYS A 4 12.13 -16.18 1.20
CA LYS A 4 12.67 -16.81 2.40
C LYS A 4 12.80 -18.31 2.19
N CYS A 5 14.00 -18.86 2.37
CA CYS A 5 14.21 -20.31 2.33
C CYS A 5 13.42 -20.99 3.45
N ARG A 6 12.65 -22.05 3.11
CA ARG A 6 11.84 -22.78 4.11
C ARG A 6 12.68 -23.57 5.11
N ASN A 7 13.87 -24.02 4.71
CA ASN A 7 14.72 -24.84 5.57
C ASN A 7 15.56 -24.00 6.57
N CYS A 8 16.37 -23.05 6.08
CA CYS A 8 17.27 -22.27 6.94
C CYS A 8 16.76 -20.87 7.31
N GLY A 9 15.66 -20.40 6.71
CA GLY A 9 15.09 -19.08 6.99
C GLY A 9 15.85 -17.90 6.39
N ASN A 10 16.94 -18.12 5.65
CA ASN A 10 17.66 -17.05 4.94
C ASN A 10 16.77 -16.38 3.90
N THR A 11 16.90 -15.07 3.76
CA THR A 11 16.17 -14.27 2.77
C THR A 11 17.06 -13.89 1.59
N SER A 12 16.49 -13.88 0.40
CA SER A 12 17.13 -13.44 -0.83
C SER A 12 16.18 -12.57 -1.64
N ALA A 13 16.72 -11.55 -2.32
CA ALA A 13 16.00 -10.78 -3.33
C ALA A 13 16.43 -11.17 -4.76
N ASP A 14 17.42 -12.05 -4.89
CA ASP A 14 17.92 -12.55 -6.17
C ASP A 14 17.01 -13.70 -6.66
N ILE A 15 16.36 -13.48 -7.79
CA ILE A 15 15.41 -14.42 -8.38
C ILE A 15 16.11 -15.61 -9.04
N ASP A 16 17.30 -15.41 -9.60
CA ASP A 16 18.05 -16.47 -10.27
C ASP A 16 18.52 -17.49 -9.23
N MET A 17 19.01 -17.01 -8.08
CA MET A 17 19.38 -17.86 -6.94
C MET A 17 18.21 -18.70 -6.40
N VAL A 18 16.98 -18.15 -6.46
CA VAL A 18 15.76 -18.84 -6.01
C VAL A 18 15.30 -19.89 -7.02
N LEU A 19 15.34 -19.55 -8.31
CA LEU A 19 14.98 -20.46 -9.41
C LEU A 19 15.97 -21.61 -9.56
N ASP A 20 17.26 -21.33 -9.37
CA ASP A 20 18.33 -22.34 -9.42
C ASP A 20 18.44 -23.16 -8.13
N GLY A 21 17.64 -22.86 -7.11
CA GLY A 21 17.65 -23.59 -5.84
C GLY A 21 18.96 -23.46 -5.06
N ALA A 22 19.74 -22.41 -5.33
CA ALA A 22 21.08 -22.20 -4.83
C ALA A 22 21.10 -21.61 -3.41
N CYS A 23 20.19 -22.06 -2.54
CA CYS A 23 20.28 -21.68 -1.13
C CYS A 23 21.57 -22.29 -0.53
N PRO A 24 22.34 -21.56 0.30
CA PRO A 24 23.53 -22.10 0.96
C PRO A 24 23.30 -23.37 1.78
N CYS A 25 22.04 -23.65 2.16
CA CYS A 25 21.67 -24.86 2.88
C CYS A 25 21.24 -26.04 1.97
N GLY A 26 21.34 -25.90 0.64
CA GLY A 26 20.93 -26.91 -0.34
C GLY A 26 19.42 -27.03 -0.55
N CYS A 27 18.62 -26.13 0.01
CA CYS A 27 17.17 -26.14 -0.14
C CYS A 27 16.74 -25.39 -1.42
N THR A 28 15.88 -26.02 -2.21
CA THR A 28 15.28 -25.43 -3.41
C THR A 28 13.88 -24.83 -3.15
N SER A 29 13.40 -24.89 -1.91
CA SER A 29 12.06 -24.44 -1.55
C SER A 29 12.11 -23.08 -0.85
N PHE A 30 11.61 -22.07 -1.55
CA PHE A 30 11.49 -20.71 -1.04
C PHE A 30 10.02 -20.31 -0.91
N GLN A 31 9.73 -19.51 0.10
CA GLN A 31 8.45 -18.85 0.29
C GLN A 31 8.61 -17.39 -0.09
N LEU A 32 7.70 -16.86 -0.92
CA LEU A 32 7.59 -15.43 -1.10
C LEU A 32 7.12 -14.82 0.22
N VAL A 33 7.96 -13.98 0.80
CA VAL A 33 7.57 -13.17 1.95
C VAL A 33 7.20 -11.82 1.37
N GLU A 34 5.94 -11.46 1.52
CA GLU A 34 5.53 -10.08 1.31
C GLU A 34 6.45 -9.23 2.18
N GLN A 35 7.18 -8.30 1.56
CA GLN A 35 7.80 -7.25 2.33
C GLN A 35 6.65 -6.64 3.14
N GLU A 36 6.70 -6.77 4.47
CA GLU A 36 5.84 -5.97 5.33
C GLU A 36 5.87 -4.56 4.74
N PRO A 37 4.70 -3.96 4.47
CA PRO A 37 4.65 -2.65 3.82
C PRO A 37 5.57 -1.75 4.62
N ILE A 38 6.63 -1.28 3.97
CA ILE A 38 7.63 -0.41 4.58
C ILE A 38 6.85 0.82 5.06
N GLY A 39 6.58 0.88 6.36
CA GLY A 39 5.99 2.02 7.03
C GLY A 39 4.46 2.08 7.05
N MET A 40 3.80 1.26 7.85
CA MET A 40 2.65 1.73 8.64
C MET A 40 3.15 2.17 10.04
N THR A 41 4.12 3.08 10.10
CA THR A 41 4.64 3.63 11.38
C THR A 41 4.81 5.14 11.41
N SER A 42 4.22 5.85 10.45
CA SER A 42 3.88 7.25 10.63
C SER A 42 2.46 7.41 10.15
N GLY A 43 1.58 7.99 10.98
CA GLY A 43 0.30 8.48 10.50
C GLY A 43 0.51 9.30 9.22
N LEU A 44 -0.47 9.27 8.32
CA LEU A 44 -0.41 10.06 7.10
C LEU A 44 -0.04 11.51 7.45
N PRO A 45 0.86 12.16 6.71
CA PRO A 45 1.09 13.59 6.86
C PRO A 45 -0.26 14.32 6.86
N THR A 46 -0.42 15.38 7.66
CA THR A 46 -1.71 16.07 7.83
C THR A 46 -2.38 16.43 6.50
N LYS A 47 -1.59 16.81 5.49
CA LYS A 47 -2.07 17.09 4.13
C LYS A 47 -2.69 15.87 3.43
N GLU A 48 -2.12 14.69 3.64
CA GLU A 48 -2.61 13.44 3.09
C GLU A 48 -3.87 12.96 3.82
N MET A 49 -3.95 13.18 5.15
CA MET A 49 -5.18 12.95 5.91
C MET A 49 -6.32 13.83 5.40
N ILE A 50 -6.10 15.14 5.27
CA ILE A 50 -7.11 16.09 4.75
C ILE A 50 -7.57 15.68 3.35
N ARG A 51 -6.66 15.22 2.48
CA ARG A 51 -7.01 14.74 1.14
C ARG A 51 -7.89 13.48 1.21
N GLN A 52 -7.54 12.53 2.05
CA GLN A 52 -8.31 11.31 2.22
C GLN A 52 -9.72 11.59 2.77
N ASP A 53 -9.82 12.45 3.79
CA ASP A 53 -11.09 12.85 4.38
C ASP A 53 -11.99 13.55 3.36
N LEU A 54 -11.41 14.40 2.49
CA LEU A 54 -12.15 15.01 1.40
C LEU A 54 -12.69 13.98 0.43
N HIS A 55 -11.87 13.03 -0.03
CA HIS A 55 -12.31 12.00 -0.97
C HIS A 55 -13.46 11.20 -0.37
N ASN A 56 -13.32 10.75 0.88
CA ASN A 56 -14.38 10.04 1.58
C ASN A 56 -15.66 10.87 1.70
N TRP A 57 -15.54 12.16 2.01
CA TRP A 57 -16.69 13.06 2.09
C TRP A 57 -17.36 13.22 0.73
N ILE A 58 -16.58 13.42 -0.34
CA ILE A 58 -17.10 13.56 -1.70
C ILE A 58 -17.84 12.29 -2.10
N ASP A 59 -17.24 11.12 -1.91
CA ASP A 59 -17.83 9.83 -2.28
C ASP A 59 -19.17 9.62 -1.56
N VAL A 60 -19.22 9.81 -0.24
CA VAL A 60 -20.46 9.67 0.54
C VAL A 60 -21.56 10.64 0.10
N ASN A 61 -21.20 11.88 -0.21
CA ASN A 61 -22.20 12.90 -0.56
C ASN A 61 -22.61 12.84 -2.03
N LEU A 62 -21.74 12.37 -2.93
CA LEU A 62 -22.05 12.18 -4.34
C LEU A 62 -22.83 10.89 -4.59
N ASP A 63 -22.50 9.80 -3.91
CA ASP A 63 -23.20 8.52 -4.05
C ASP A 63 -24.68 8.61 -3.65
N ALA A 64 -25.02 9.58 -2.81
CA ALA A 64 -26.39 9.85 -2.38
C ALA A 64 -27.21 10.69 -3.38
N LEU A 65 -26.58 11.25 -4.43
CA LEU A 65 -27.22 12.15 -5.39
C LEU A 65 -27.44 11.46 -6.73
N THR A 66 -28.59 11.74 -7.36
CA THR A 66 -28.81 11.36 -8.75
C THR A 66 -28.14 12.36 -9.70
N PRO A 67 -27.76 11.98 -10.93
CA PRO A 67 -27.01 12.85 -11.85
C PRO A 67 -27.66 14.21 -12.15
N ASP A 68 -28.99 14.31 -12.07
CA ASP A 68 -29.79 15.52 -12.24
C ASP A 68 -29.77 16.47 -11.02
N GLN A 69 -29.23 16.00 -9.89
CA GLN A 69 -29.06 16.79 -8.67
C GLN A 69 -27.64 17.35 -8.54
N VAL A 70 -26.70 16.88 -9.36
CA VAL A 70 -25.31 17.34 -9.36
C VAL A 70 -25.16 18.53 -10.30
N TYR A 71 -25.28 19.73 -9.74
CA TYR A 71 -25.06 20.99 -10.47
C TYR A 71 -23.61 21.45 -10.32
N ASN A 72 -23.36 22.36 -9.37
CA ASN A 72 -22.04 22.93 -9.12
C ASN A 72 -21.55 22.51 -7.73
N ILE A 73 -20.52 21.68 -7.69
CA ILE A 73 -19.83 21.33 -6.44
C ILE A 73 -18.63 22.25 -6.30
N ARG A 74 -18.61 23.02 -5.20
CA ARG A 74 -17.48 23.87 -4.84
C ARG A 74 -16.92 23.42 -3.50
N VAL A 75 -15.67 22.96 -3.53
CA VAL A 75 -14.89 22.70 -2.31
C VAL A 75 -13.92 23.87 -2.12
N ARG A 76 -13.93 24.49 -0.94
CA ARG A 76 -12.99 25.56 -0.58
C ARG A 76 -12.13 25.10 0.59
N PHE A 77 -10.82 25.15 0.41
CA PHE A 77 -9.85 24.93 1.48
C PHE A 77 -9.39 26.29 1.99
N GLU A 78 -9.52 26.50 3.29
CA GLU A 78 -8.99 27.67 3.98
C GLU A 78 -8.05 27.15 5.07
N THR A 79 -6.86 27.72 5.13
CA THR A 79 -5.87 27.44 6.17
C THR A 79 -5.56 28.75 6.86
N GLU A 80 -5.76 28.81 8.17
CA GLU A 80 -5.28 29.92 9.01
C GLU A 80 -3.93 29.50 9.62
N GLU A 81 -2.97 30.43 9.65
CA GLU A 81 -1.65 30.24 10.27
C GLU A 81 -1.73 30.28 11.80
#